data_AF-A0AA96XHG3-F1
#
_entry.id   AF-A0AA96XHG3-F1
#
_cell.length_a   1.000
_cell.length_b   1.000
_cell.length_c   1.000
_cell.angle_alpha   90.00
_cell.angle_beta   90.00
_cell.angle_gamma   90.00
#
_symmetry.space_group_name_H-M   'P 1'
#
loop_
_entity.id
_entity.type
_entity.pdbx_description
1 polymer ?
#
loop_
_entity_poly.entity_id
_entity_poly.type
_entity_poly.pdbx_seq_one_letter_code
_entity_poly.pdbx_strand_id
1 'polypeptide(L)'
;MNLRAGLISELGEREGDPVLDSEPIVAWIQCLTTMSLEEASRWMALAQEDFRAVPIEKLLVMRRLKNALNTLAHALPKTQVEQKHPELVPWLQFRTRLP
;
A
#
# COMPACT_ATOMS: atom_id res chain seq x y z
N MET A 1 11.67 -2.72 6.66
CA MET A 1 10.77 -2.07 7.63
C MET A 1 10.93 -0.56 7.46
N ASN A 2 9.85 0.21 7.36
CA ASN A 2 9.91 1.66 7.21
C ASN A 2 9.94 2.30 8.61
N LEU A 3 10.93 3.16 8.89
CA LEU A 3 11.13 3.77 10.21
C LEU A 3 9.91 4.58 10.67
N ARG A 4 9.30 5.34 9.75
CA ARG A 4 8.11 6.17 10.04
C ARG A 4 6.95 5.30 10.52
N ALA A 5 6.63 4.25 9.77
CA ALA A 5 5.55 3.35 10.14
C ALA A 5 5.80 2.60 11.45
N GLY A 6 7.06 2.23 11.74
CA GLY A 6 7.43 1.67 13.04
C GLY A 6 7.18 2.64 14.18
N LEU A 7 7.64 3.89 14.05
CA LEU A 7 7.44 4.92 15.06
C LEU A 7 5.96 5.25 15.29
N ILE A 8 5.15 5.29 14.23
CA ILE A 8 3.68 5.46 14.36
C ILE A 8 3.07 4.26 15.09
N SER A 9 3.48 3.02 14.75
CA SER A 9 2.98 1.80 15.39
C SER A 9 3.31 1.74 16.89
N GLU A 10 4.48 2.25 17.28
CA GLU A 10 4.95 2.30 18.67
C GLU A 10 4.36 3.46 19.47
N LEU A 11 4.34 4.67 18.89
CA LEU A 11 4.08 5.93 19.62
C LEU A 11 2.70 6.53 19.35
N GLY A 12 1.97 6.02 18.36
CA GLY A 12 0.69 6.56 17.93
C GLY A 12 0.80 7.62 16.84
N GLU A 13 -0.25 7.75 16.02
CA GLU A 13 -0.37 8.83 15.03
C GLU A 13 -0.53 10.20 15.69
N ARG A 14 0.15 11.21 15.14
CA ARG A 14 -0.05 12.63 15.48
C ARG A 14 -0.10 13.45 14.20
N GLU A 15 -1.26 14.03 13.95
CA GLU A 15 -1.49 14.87 12.76
C GLU A 15 -0.57 16.09 12.75
N GLY A 16 0.09 16.35 11.61
CA GLY A 16 1.05 17.44 11.45
C GLY A 16 2.44 17.17 12.05
N ASP A 17 2.66 16.05 12.73
CA ASP A 17 3.98 15.66 13.22
C ASP A 17 4.87 15.21 12.05
N PRO A 18 6.12 15.70 11.94
CA PRO A 18 6.98 15.37 10.80
C PRO A 18 7.28 13.87 10.65
N VAL A 19 7.12 13.10 11.73
CA VAL A 19 7.42 11.67 11.79
C VAL A 19 6.18 10.85 12.12
N LEU A 20 5.31 11.30 13.00
CA LEU A 20 4.15 10.54 13.47
C LEU A 20 2.88 10.76 12.65
N ASP A 21 2.94 11.58 11.60
CA ASP A 21 1.86 11.73 10.64
C ASP A 21 1.89 10.60 9.60
N SER A 22 0.72 9.99 9.33
CA SER A 22 0.56 8.95 8.33
C SER A 22 0.33 9.50 6.92
N GLU A 23 -0.02 10.78 6.76
CA GLU A 23 -0.29 11.42 5.47
C GLU A 23 0.87 11.27 4.46
N PRO A 24 2.16 11.39 4.83
CA PRO A 24 3.26 11.14 3.90
C PRO A 24 3.29 9.69 3.36
N ILE A 25 2.83 8.71 4.14
CA ILE A 25 2.74 7.31 3.71
C ILE A 25 1.56 7.15 2.74
N VAL A 26 0.42 7.77 3.06
CA VAL A 26 -0.77 7.81 2.20
C VAL A 26 -0.44 8.44 0.83
N ALA A 27 0.15 9.64 0.84
CA ALA A 27 0.54 10.33 -0.39
C ALA A 27 1.49 9.49 -1.25
N TRP A 28 2.45 8.79 -0.62
CA TRP A 28 3.33 7.88 -1.32
C TRP A 28 2.57 6.71 -1.98
N ILE A 29 1.58 6.13 -1.31
CA ILE A 29 0.73 5.07 -1.88
C ILE A 29 -0.09 5.60 -3.06
N GLN A 30 -0.69 6.78 -2.92
CA GLN A 30 -1.46 7.43 -3.98
C GLN A 30 -0.60 7.67 -5.23
N CYS A 31 0.64 8.15 -5.07
CA CYS A 31 1.58 8.29 -6.19
C CYS A 31 1.95 6.95 -6.86
N LEU A 32 1.95 5.84 -6.11
CA LEU A 32 2.21 4.51 -6.65
C LEU A 32 0.98 3.84 -7.28
N THR A 33 -0.21 4.38 -7.03
CA THR A 33 -1.48 3.82 -7.51
C THR A 33 -1.73 4.28 -8.95
N THR A 34 -0.84 3.88 -9.87
CA THR A 34 -0.88 4.27 -11.29
C THR A 34 -1.79 3.38 -12.13
N MET A 35 -2.43 2.37 -11.51
CA MET A 35 -3.36 1.45 -12.14
C MET A 35 -4.57 1.27 -11.25
N SER A 36 -5.72 0.91 -11.83
CA SER A 36 -6.91 0.60 -11.04
C SER A 36 -6.78 -0.74 -10.34
N LEU A 37 -7.57 -0.93 -9.28
CA LEU A 37 -7.64 -2.21 -8.56
C LEU A 37 -8.09 -3.36 -9.50
N GLU A 38 -8.99 -3.06 -10.42
CA GLU A 38 -9.46 -4.01 -11.44
C GLU A 38 -8.33 -4.42 -12.39
N GLU A 39 -7.51 -3.46 -12.83
CA GLU A 39 -6.35 -3.75 -13.68
C GLU A 39 -5.34 -4.63 -12.92
N ALA A 40 -5.02 -4.26 -11.68
CA ALA A 40 -4.12 -5.07 -10.84
C ALA A 40 -4.68 -6.48 -10.61
N SER A 41 -6.00 -6.61 -10.41
CA SER A 41 -6.68 -7.90 -10.25
C SER A 41 -6.57 -8.77 -11.50
N ARG A 42 -6.70 -8.20 -12.70
CA ARG A 42 -6.50 -8.92 -13.97
C ARG A 42 -5.06 -9.39 -14.13
N TRP A 43 -4.09 -8.55 -13.82
CA TRP A 43 -2.68 -8.95 -13.86
C TRP A 43 -2.36 -10.06 -12.87
N MET A 44 -2.95 -10.02 -11.66
CA MET A 44 -2.76 -11.08 -10.67
C MET A 44 -3.43 -12.39 -11.06
N ALA A 45 -4.59 -12.35 -11.73
CA ALA A 45 -5.22 -13.55 -12.29
C ALA A 45 -4.32 -14.16 -13.37
N LEU A 46 -3.80 -13.34 -14.30
CA LEU A 46 -2.85 -13.80 -15.31
C LEU A 46 -1.57 -14.37 -14.68
N ALA A 47 -1.04 -13.73 -13.63
CA ALA A 47 0.15 -14.20 -12.93
C ALA A 47 -0.02 -15.57 -12.26
N GLN A 48 -1.25 -15.93 -11.87
CA GLN A 48 -1.57 -17.25 -11.31
C GLN A 48 -1.56 -18.34 -12.37
N GLU A 49 -1.95 -18.01 -13.60
CA GLU A 49 -1.96 -18.95 -14.74
C GLU A 49 -0.57 -19.05 -15.38
N ASP A 50 0.03 -17.89 -15.74
CA ASP A 50 1.36 -17.77 -16.30
C ASP A 50 2.03 -16.47 -15.84
N PHE A 51 2.88 -16.57 -14.83
CA PHE A 51 3.66 -15.45 -14.31
C PHE A 51 4.53 -14.76 -15.37
N ARG A 52 5.02 -15.50 -16.38
CA ARG A 52 5.89 -14.95 -17.43
C ARG A 52 5.12 -14.12 -18.45
N ALA A 53 3.81 -14.28 -18.52
CA ALA A 53 2.94 -13.49 -19.38
C ALA A 53 2.70 -12.06 -18.86
N VAL A 54 3.02 -11.79 -17.59
CA VAL A 54 2.89 -10.45 -17.00
C VAL A 54 4.10 -9.58 -17.35
N PRO A 55 3.92 -8.39 -17.95
CA PRO A 55 5.02 -7.47 -18.20
C PRO A 55 5.79 -7.12 -16.92
N ILE A 56 7.12 -7.12 -17.00
CA ILE A 56 7.99 -6.90 -15.84
C ILE A 56 7.75 -5.52 -15.21
N GLU A 57 7.40 -4.51 -15.99
CA GLU A 57 7.08 -3.17 -15.53
C GLU A 57 5.85 -3.19 -14.62
N LYS A 58 4.83 -3.99 -14.97
CA LYS A 58 3.62 -4.14 -14.16
C LYS A 58 3.93 -4.89 -12.86
N LEU A 59 4.76 -5.93 -12.91
CA LEU A 59 5.24 -6.62 -11.71
C LEU A 59 6.00 -5.69 -10.77
N LEU A 60 6.87 -4.82 -11.31
CA LEU A 60 7.63 -3.86 -10.51
C LEU A 60 6.73 -2.83 -9.85
N VAL A 61 5.73 -2.29 -10.56
CA VAL A 61 4.74 -1.36 -9.98
C VAL A 61 3.95 -2.04 -8.87
N MET A 62 3.41 -3.25 -9.13
CA MET A 62 2.65 -4.00 -8.13
C MET A 62 3.48 -4.33 -6.88
N ARG A 63 4.76 -4.69 -7.04
CA ARG A 63 5.66 -4.96 -5.91
C ARG A 63 5.96 -3.69 -5.10
N ARG A 64 6.16 -2.55 -5.76
CA ARG A 64 6.33 -1.25 -5.07
C ARG A 64 5.09 -0.89 -4.28
N LEU A 65 3.90 -1.03 -4.89
CA LEU A 65 2.63 -0.78 -4.24
C LEU A 65 2.40 -1.70 -3.03
N LYS A 66 2.69 -3.00 -3.16
CA LYS A 66 2.65 -3.96 -2.05
C LYS A 66 3.52 -3.53 -0.88
N ASN A 67 4.74 -3.08 -1.14
CA ASN A 67 5.66 -2.62 -0.09
C ASN A 67 5.14 -1.38 0.63
N ALA A 68 4.54 -0.44 -0.11
CA ALA A 68 3.93 0.75 0.47
C ALA A 68 2.68 0.41 1.29
N LEU A 69 1.81 -0.46 0.78
CA LEU A 69 0.63 -0.94 1.51
C LEU A 69 1.00 -1.74 2.76
N ASN A 70 2.06 -2.55 2.72
CA ASN A 70 2.57 -3.26 3.90
C ASN A 70 3.16 -2.29 4.94
N THR A 71 3.77 -1.19 4.48
CA THR A 71 4.23 -0.13 5.35
C THR A 71 3.07 0.52 6.09
N LEU A 72 2.01 0.89 5.37
CA LEU A 72 0.81 1.44 5.99
C LEU A 72 0.10 0.43 6.90
N ALA A 73 -0.03 -0.83 6.48
CA ALA A 73 -0.66 -1.90 7.26
C ALA A 73 0.00 -2.10 8.63
N HIS A 74 1.30 -1.84 8.76
CA HIS A 74 2.03 -1.94 10.03
C HIS A 74 1.68 -0.79 11.01
N ALA A 75 1.45 0.41 10.49
CA ALA A 75 1.05 1.58 11.27
C ALA A 75 -0.47 1.63 11.52
N LEU A 76 -1.26 0.94 10.69
CA LEU A 76 -2.72 1.00 10.64
C LEU A 76 -3.42 0.96 12.01
N PRO A 77 -3.06 0.05 12.96
CA PRO A 77 -3.75 -0.05 14.25
C PRO A 77 -3.65 1.20 15.14
N LYS A 78 -2.73 2.10 14.80
CA LYS A 78 -2.46 3.35 15.54
C LYS A 78 -2.84 4.60 14.76
N THR A 79 -3.55 4.44 13.64
CA THR A 79 -3.93 5.53 12.74
C THR A 79 -5.43 5.55 12.49
N GLN A 80 -5.94 6.66 11.96
CA GLN A 80 -7.31 6.78 11.43
C GLN A 80 -7.39 6.69 9.90
N VAL A 81 -6.38 6.11 9.24
CA VAL A 81 -6.27 6.12 7.78
C VAL A 81 -7.47 5.47 7.09
N GLU A 82 -8.05 4.40 7.63
CA GLU A 82 -9.25 3.77 7.03
C GLU A 82 -10.47 4.69 7.03
N GLN A 83 -10.55 5.64 7.97
CA GLN A 83 -11.63 6.62 8.06
C GLN A 83 -11.34 7.84 7.17
N LYS A 84 -10.08 8.29 7.13
CA LYS A 84 -9.64 9.46 6.37
C LYS A 84 -9.51 9.18 4.85
N HIS A 85 -9.05 7.98 4.49
CA HIS A 85 -8.74 7.55 3.11
C HIS A 85 -9.41 6.22 2.80
N PRO A 86 -10.76 6.17 2.76
CA PRO A 86 -11.51 4.94 2.54
C PRO A 86 -11.21 4.28 1.19
N GLU A 87 -10.73 5.04 0.20
CA GLU A 87 -10.30 4.52 -1.10
C GLU A 87 -9.09 3.59 -1.03
N LEU A 88 -8.32 3.63 0.07
CA LEU A 88 -7.19 2.72 0.30
C LEU A 88 -7.61 1.38 0.89
N VAL A 89 -8.81 1.27 1.48
CA VAL A 89 -9.28 0.02 2.12
C VAL A 89 -9.29 -1.16 1.14
N PRO A 90 -9.81 -1.04 -0.10
CA PRO A 90 -9.76 -2.13 -1.08
C PRO A 90 -8.33 -2.55 -1.42
N TRP A 91 -7.41 -1.59 -1.53
CA TRP A 91 -5.99 -1.86 -1.78
C TRP A 91 -5.31 -2.54 -0.60
N LEU A 92 -5.59 -2.11 0.63
CA LEU A 92 -5.09 -2.75 1.85
C LEU A 92 -5.54 -4.20 1.92
N GLN A 93 -6.78 -4.51 1.56
CA GLN A 93 -7.28 -5.89 1.50
C GLN A 93 -6.61 -6.68 0.37
N PHE A 94 -6.43 -6.08 -0.80
CA PHE A 94 -5.83 -6.71 -1.97
C PHE A 94 -4.32 -6.97 -1.84
N ARG A 95 -3.62 -6.26 -0.93
CA ARG A 95 -2.15 -6.32 -0.78
C ARG A 95 -1.57 -7.72 -0.62
N THR A 96 -2.32 -8.64 0.00
CA THR A 96 -1.88 -10.03 0.26
C THR A 96 -1.80 -10.86 -1.02
N ARG A 97 -2.50 -10.42 -2.08
CA ARG A 97 -2.50 -11.04 -3.40
C ARG A 97 -1.43 -10.46 -4.33
N LEU A 98 -0.89 -9.29 -4.03
CA LEU A 98 0.19 -8.67 -4.81
C LEU A 98 1.49 -9.50 -4.71
N PRO A 99 2.38 -9.45 -5.72
CA PRO A 99 3.62 -10.21 -5.76
C PRO A 99 4.68 -9.64 -4.80
#